data_AF-A0AAE1RZY8-F1
#
_entry.id   AF-A0AAE1RZY8-F1
#
_cell.length_a   1.000
_cell.length_b   1.000
_cell.length_c   1.000
_cell.angle_alpha   90.00
_cell.angle_beta   90.00
_cell.angle_gamma   90.00
#
_symmetry.space_group_name_H-M   'P 1'
#
loop_
_entity.id
_entity.type
_entity.pdbx_description
1 polymer ?
#
loop_
_entity_poly.entity_id
_entity_poly.type
_entity_poly.pdbx_seq_one_letter_code
_entity_poly.pdbx_strand_id
1 'polypeptide(L)'
;MELSQPPELIQHRQQQQQQQPDDHQSPACFSRSLAKIIMCTNKGGTVLNRPQMHETEQERGKRYYMILLGINYMCLFIGSVSSSLLSKFYFNHKGGNRWVSTWVQCAGFPLLLLPIYLFKICTDRTPFTGFTPKILSLSILIGFLLGLNNLLFSWGNSYLPVSTNSLVLSTQLAFTLITSVIIVKQKITFANLNCVILLTLSSVLLALSSSHDKPIGLTKVKYFKSFFSTVGAGLLFALYLPIMEKVYRKVYCYAMVVEMQLVMEMAATVLATVGMAADGGFTVMRTESIKVFDLGAKAYWLTVGFNVVTWQLCFMGTAGMVFLTTSLTGGVCMTALMAINVLGGVLVYGDHFGGLKAVSTLLCLWGFCSYIYGIYKKDEEVNQSREKKNNADQPHQFMELAEICALVTLLDR
;
A
#
# COMPACT_ATOMS: atom_id res chain seq x y z
N MET A 1 -58.45 49.51 17.63
CA MET A 1 -58.50 48.30 16.79
C MET A 1 -57.20 47.55 17.07
N GLU A 2 -57.21 46.77 18.15
CA GLU A 2 -56.19 45.74 18.39
C GLU A 2 -56.23 44.73 17.25
N LEU A 3 -55.07 44.26 16.81
CA LEU A 3 -54.84 42.81 16.83
C LEU A 3 -53.35 42.54 17.01
N SER A 4 -53.01 42.33 18.28
CA SER A 4 -51.79 41.71 18.76
C SER A 4 -51.64 40.32 18.13
N GLN A 5 -50.48 40.02 17.53
CA GLN A 5 -50.14 38.66 17.11
C GLN A 5 -49.74 37.84 18.35
N PRO A 6 -50.21 36.59 18.49
CA PRO A 6 -49.98 35.78 19.69
C PRO A 6 -48.52 35.30 19.81
N PRO A 7 -47.95 35.23 21.03
CA PRO A 7 -46.55 34.84 21.26
C PRO A 7 -46.23 33.36 20.99
N GLU A 8 -47.19 32.52 20.61
CA GLU A 8 -46.96 31.09 20.36
C GLU A 8 -46.26 30.78 19.02
N LEU A 9 -46.23 31.72 18.07
CA LEU A 9 -45.60 31.47 16.77
C LEU A 9 -44.06 31.64 16.80
N ILE A 10 -43.52 32.26 17.84
CA ILE A 10 -42.07 32.42 18.04
C ILE A 10 -41.49 31.22 18.81
N GLN A 11 -42.30 30.61 19.70
CA GLN A 11 -41.87 29.46 20.49
C GLN A 11 -41.83 28.16 19.67
N HIS A 12 -42.73 28.00 18.68
CA HIS A 12 -42.68 26.88 17.73
C HIS A 12 -41.48 26.93 16.77
N ARG A 13 -40.95 28.12 16.43
CA ARG A 13 -39.73 28.25 15.62
C ARG A 13 -38.45 27.95 16.40
N GLN A 14 -38.42 28.21 17.71
CA GLN A 14 -37.26 27.91 18.54
C GLN A 14 -37.21 26.42 18.96
N GLN A 15 -38.36 25.74 19.09
CA GLN A 15 -38.36 24.29 19.34
C GLN A 15 -38.00 23.44 18.11
N GLN A 16 -38.23 23.91 16.88
CA GLN A 16 -37.75 23.21 15.67
C GLN A 16 -36.25 23.35 15.40
N GLN A 17 -35.53 24.22 16.11
CA GLN A 17 -34.06 24.33 16.03
C GLN A 17 -33.31 23.46 17.05
N GLN A 18 -34.02 22.69 17.89
CA GLN A 18 -33.41 21.86 18.95
C GLN A 18 -33.65 20.35 18.80
N GLN A 19 -34.18 19.87 17.67
CA GLN A 19 -34.19 18.45 17.34
C GLN A 19 -33.03 18.11 16.41
N GLN A 20 -31.91 17.81 17.05
CA GLN A 20 -30.79 17.06 16.53
C GLN A 20 -31.34 15.73 15.94
N PRO A 21 -31.18 15.46 14.63
CA PRO A 21 -31.47 14.12 14.14
C PRO A 21 -30.37 13.23 14.68
N ASP A 22 -30.79 12.20 15.42
CA ASP A 22 -29.95 11.10 15.86
C ASP A 22 -28.97 10.69 14.75
N ASP A 23 -27.68 10.73 15.09
CA ASP A 23 -26.60 10.15 14.30
C ASP A 23 -26.89 8.65 14.14
N HIS A 24 -27.65 8.28 13.11
CA HIS A 24 -27.56 6.95 12.53
C HIS A 24 -26.24 6.90 11.77
N GLN A 25 -25.17 6.69 12.55
CA GLN A 25 -23.82 6.57 12.08
C GLN A 25 -23.71 5.29 11.25
N SER A 26 -23.95 5.43 9.95
CA SER A 26 -23.78 4.34 8.97
C SER A 26 -22.34 3.80 9.08
N PRO A 27 -22.13 2.48 9.23
CA PRO A 27 -20.89 1.87 9.72
C PRO A 27 -19.70 1.91 8.75
N ALA A 28 -19.75 2.72 7.69
CA ALA A 28 -18.72 2.78 6.65
C ALA A 28 -17.75 3.96 6.77
N CYS A 29 -17.95 4.89 7.72
CA CYS A 29 -16.97 5.94 8.01
C CYS A 29 -15.95 5.43 9.04
N PHE A 30 -15.05 4.55 8.61
CA PHE A 30 -13.94 4.08 9.43
C PHE A 30 -12.96 5.23 9.68
N SER A 31 -13.25 6.04 10.70
CA SER A 31 -12.38 7.09 11.16
C SER A 31 -11.11 6.45 11.73
N ARG A 32 -9.96 6.91 11.25
CA ARG A 32 -8.62 6.53 11.76
C ARG A 32 -8.48 6.75 13.27
N SER A 33 -9.37 7.55 13.86
CA SER A 33 -9.52 7.70 15.31
C SER A 33 -10.04 6.43 15.98
N LEU A 34 -11.03 5.72 15.42
CA LEU A 34 -11.56 4.48 15.98
C LEU A 34 -10.55 3.31 15.87
N ALA A 35 -9.79 3.23 14.79
CA ALA A 35 -8.67 2.28 14.67
C ALA A 35 -7.60 2.50 15.75
N LYS A 36 -7.28 3.78 16.02
CA LYS A 36 -6.37 4.17 17.10
C LYS A 36 -6.98 3.94 18.48
N ILE A 37 -8.28 4.19 18.67
CA ILE A 37 -8.98 3.94 19.93
C ILE A 37 -8.98 2.44 20.24
N ILE A 38 -9.27 1.58 19.24
CA ILE A 38 -9.23 0.12 19.39
C ILE A 38 -7.81 -0.40 19.68
N MET A 39 -6.76 0.23 19.13
CA MET A 39 -5.37 -0.11 19.49
C MET A 39 -4.89 0.52 20.81
N CYS A 40 -5.53 1.58 21.32
CA CYS A 40 -5.17 2.23 22.57
C CYS A 40 -5.95 1.73 23.80
N THR A 41 -7.11 1.08 23.63
CA THR A 41 -7.88 0.46 24.72
C THR A 41 -7.33 -0.91 25.16
N ASN A 42 -6.00 -1.05 25.22
CA ASN A 42 -5.33 -2.13 25.96
C ASN A 42 -4.33 -1.56 26.98
N LYS A 43 -4.62 -0.36 27.50
CA LYS A 43 -4.06 0.14 28.76
C LYS A 43 -5.22 0.51 29.67
N GLY A 44 -5.25 -0.15 30.83
CA GLY A 44 -6.34 -0.10 31.79
C GLY A 44 -6.72 1.30 32.25
N GLY A 45 -7.98 1.42 32.66
CA GLY A 45 -8.54 2.65 33.21
C GLY A 45 -10.06 2.67 33.09
N THR A 46 -10.70 2.34 34.20
CA THR A 46 -12.13 2.34 34.54
C THR A 46 -12.95 3.42 33.84
N VAL A 47 -14.02 3.05 33.12
CA VAL A 47 -15.07 3.99 32.67
C VAL A 47 -16.43 3.47 33.14
N LEU A 48 -17.13 4.34 33.88
CA LEU A 48 -18.45 4.13 34.44
C LEU A 48 -19.49 3.83 33.35
N ASN A 49 -20.11 2.66 33.49
CA ASN A 49 -21.49 2.28 33.16
C ASN A 49 -22.20 2.93 31.94
N ARG A 50 -21.98 2.37 30.74
CA ARG A 50 -23.03 2.14 29.71
C ARG A 50 -22.62 0.95 28.80
N PRO A 51 -22.82 -0.33 29.22
CA PRO A 51 -22.06 -1.45 28.65
C PRO A 51 -22.51 -1.94 27.27
N GLN A 52 -23.82 -2.07 26.99
CA GLN A 52 -24.25 -2.98 25.90
C GLN A 52 -24.31 -2.37 24.48
N MET A 53 -24.52 -1.05 24.35
CA MET A 53 -24.62 -0.42 23.02
C MET A 53 -23.22 -0.14 22.43
N HIS A 54 -22.23 0.20 23.27
CA HIS A 54 -20.85 0.45 22.84
C HIS A 54 -20.06 -0.83 22.50
N GLU A 55 -20.23 -1.93 23.23
CA GLU A 55 -19.56 -3.19 22.92
C GLU A 55 -19.98 -3.75 21.56
N THR A 56 -21.29 -3.70 21.25
CA THR A 56 -21.83 -4.25 20.00
C THR A 56 -21.37 -3.46 18.78
N GLU A 57 -21.29 -2.13 18.87
CA GLU A 57 -20.79 -1.26 17.80
C GLU A 57 -19.27 -1.38 17.62
N GLN A 58 -18.52 -1.49 18.72
CA GLN A 58 -17.07 -1.67 18.70
C GLN A 58 -16.66 -3.04 18.12
N GLU A 59 -17.37 -4.11 18.49
CA GLU A 59 -17.19 -5.43 17.89
C GLU A 59 -17.51 -5.43 16.39
N ARG A 60 -18.63 -4.80 16.01
CA ARG A 60 -19.06 -4.71 14.62
C ARG A 60 -18.05 -3.94 13.76
N GLY A 61 -17.55 -2.81 14.26
CA GLY A 61 -16.49 -2.03 13.61
C GLY A 61 -15.18 -2.81 13.47
N LYS A 62 -14.79 -3.60 14.48
CA LYS A 62 -13.62 -4.49 14.42
C LYS A 62 -13.79 -5.59 13.38
N ARG A 63 -14.98 -6.21 13.29
CA ARG A 63 -15.29 -7.22 12.26
C ARG A 63 -15.21 -6.64 10.85
N TYR A 64 -15.80 -5.46 10.61
CA TYR A 64 -15.71 -4.79 9.30
C TYR A 64 -14.27 -4.39 8.92
N TYR A 65 -13.49 -3.88 9.87
CA TYR A 65 -12.08 -3.58 9.65
C TYR A 65 -11.29 -4.83 9.24
N MET A 66 -11.50 -5.96 9.94
CA MET A 66 -10.83 -7.22 9.62
C MET A 66 -11.24 -7.78 8.25
N ILE A 67 -12.52 -7.66 7.88
CA ILE A 67 -13.02 -8.05 6.55
C ILE A 67 -12.37 -7.17 5.47
N LEU A 68 -12.39 -5.85 5.64
CA LEU A 68 -11.81 -4.91 4.68
C LEU A 68 -10.31 -5.12 4.52
N LEU A 69 -9.61 -5.37 5.63
CA LEU A 69 -8.20 -5.71 5.64
C LEU A 69 -7.95 -7.03 4.89
N GLY A 70 -8.73 -8.07 5.18
CA GLY A 70 -8.65 -9.38 4.51
C GLY A 70 -8.87 -9.28 3.00
N ILE A 71 -9.87 -8.51 2.56
CA ILE A 71 -10.12 -8.25 1.14
C ILE A 71 -8.92 -7.58 0.50
N ASN A 72 -8.35 -6.54 1.11
CA ASN A 72 -7.17 -5.86 0.57
C ASN A 72 -5.95 -6.77 0.46
N TYR A 73 -5.72 -7.64 1.44
CA TYR A 73 -4.66 -8.65 1.37
C TYR A 73 -4.88 -9.63 0.23
N MET A 74 -6.11 -10.13 0.05
CA MET A 74 -6.43 -11.05 -1.04
C MET A 74 -6.28 -10.36 -2.41
N CYS A 75 -6.77 -9.13 -2.56
CA CYS A 75 -6.58 -8.33 -3.76
C CYS A 75 -5.10 -8.10 -4.07
N LEU A 76 -4.30 -7.73 -3.06
CA LEU A 76 -2.87 -7.52 -3.20
C LEU A 76 -2.15 -8.81 -3.60
N PHE A 77 -2.49 -9.93 -2.97
CA PHE A 77 -1.87 -11.23 -3.23
C PHE A 77 -2.18 -11.72 -4.64
N ILE A 78 -3.47 -11.83 -4.97
CA ILE A 78 -3.94 -12.29 -6.28
C ILE A 78 -3.44 -11.34 -7.36
N GLY A 79 -3.53 -10.04 -7.11
CA GLY A 79 -3.08 -8.99 -8.02
C GLY A 79 -1.59 -9.07 -8.29
N SER A 80 -0.73 -9.09 -7.26
CA SER A 80 0.73 -9.14 -7.41
C SER A 80 1.20 -10.36 -8.19
N VAL A 81 0.75 -11.55 -7.80
CA VAL A 81 1.19 -12.81 -8.42
C VAL A 81 0.69 -12.90 -9.85
N SER A 82 -0.61 -12.66 -10.07
CA SER A 82 -1.21 -12.78 -11.39
C SER A 82 -0.68 -11.73 -12.36
N SER A 83 -0.56 -10.47 -11.93
CA SER A 83 -0.06 -9.38 -12.80
C SER A 83 1.41 -9.57 -13.18
N SER A 84 2.25 -10.06 -12.27
CA SER A 84 3.66 -10.37 -12.56
C SER A 84 3.77 -11.49 -13.58
N LEU A 85 3.00 -12.56 -13.41
CA LEU A 85 2.97 -13.69 -14.32
C LEU A 85 2.40 -13.30 -15.69
N LEU A 86 1.25 -12.61 -15.75
CA LEU A 86 0.63 -12.18 -17.01
C LEU A 86 1.47 -11.15 -17.76
N SER A 87 2.13 -10.25 -17.04
CA SER A 87 3.07 -9.31 -17.66
C SER A 87 4.21 -10.05 -18.34
N LYS A 88 4.74 -11.13 -17.74
CA LYS A 88 5.72 -11.98 -18.40
C LYS A 88 5.14 -12.81 -19.53
N PHE A 89 3.92 -13.33 -19.36
CA PHE A 89 3.21 -14.10 -20.38
C PHE A 89 3.15 -13.31 -21.69
N TYR A 90 2.78 -12.03 -21.61
CA TYR A 90 2.74 -11.11 -22.74
C TYR A 90 4.08 -11.04 -23.49
N PHE A 91 5.20 -10.86 -22.77
CA PHE A 91 6.53 -10.76 -23.40
C PHE A 91 7.04 -12.10 -23.95
N ASN A 92 6.69 -13.22 -23.31
CA ASN A 92 7.08 -14.55 -23.78
C ASN A 92 6.38 -14.92 -25.10
N HIS A 93 5.14 -14.47 -25.28
CA HIS A 93 4.30 -14.72 -26.47
C HIS A 93 4.47 -13.64 -27.54
N LYS A 94 5.70 -13.11 -27.68
CA LYS A 94 6.12 -12.12 -28.68
C LYS A 94 5.50 -10.71 -28.56
N GLY A 95 4.83 -10.39 -27.45
CA GLY A 95 4.51 -8.99 -27.12
C GLY A 95 5.81 -8.21 -26.92
N GLY A 96 6.07 -7.20 -27.75
CA GLY A 96 7.37 -6.50 -27.79
C GLY A 96 7.31 -5.08 -27.24
N ASN A 97 6.13 -4.47 -27.23
CA ASN A 97 5.99 -3.07 -26.84
C ASN A 97 5.94 -2.88 -25.31
N ARG A 98 6.91 -2.12 -24.78
CA ARG A 98 7.03 -1.77 -23.35
C ARG A 98 6.04 -0.68 -22.92
N TRP A 99 5.70 0.25 -23.81
CA TRP A 99 4.66 1.24 -23.51
C TRP A 99 3.29 0.60 -23.37
N VAL A 100 2.99 -0.46 -24.14
CA VAL A 100 1.77 -1.25 -23.96
C VAL A 100 1.73 -1.85 -22.56
N SER A 101 2.80 -2.54 -22.15
CA SER A 101 2.88 -3.12 -20.80
C SER A 101 2.87 -2.06 -19.69
N THR A 102 3.40 -0.85 -19.94
CA THR A 102 3.33 0.29 -19.00
C THR A 102 1.92 0.85 -18.87
N TRP A 103 1.23 0.98 -20.01
CA TRP A 103 -0.14 1.48 -20.08
C TRP A 103 -1.12 0.52 -19.42
N VAL A 104 -0.98 -0.79 -19.68
CA VAL A 104 -1.82 -1.84 -19.09
C VAL A 104 -1.76 -1.88 -17.57
N GLN A 105 -0.64 -1.48 -16.95
CA GLN A 105 -0.53 -1.39 -15.50
C GLN A 105 -1.52 -0.36 -14.91
N CYS A 106 -1.74 0.77 -15.58
CA CYS A 106 -2.51 1.89 -15.04
C CYS A 106 -3.86 2.15 -15.73
N ALA A 107 -4.09 1.59 -16.93
CA ALA A 107 -5.33 1.73 -17.69
C ALA A 107 -6.58 1.15 -17.00
N GLY A 108 -6.38 0.42 -15.89
CA GLY A 108 -7.46 -0.15 -15.06
C GLY A 108 -8.21 0.85 -14.21
N PHE A 109 -7.75 2.12 -14.13
CA PHE A 109 -8.34 3.13 -13.26
C PHE A 109 -9.88 3.25 -13.35
N PRO A 110 -10.56 3.08 -14.51
CA PRO A 110 -12.02 3.19 -14.56
C PRO A 110 -12.72 2.14 -13.70
N LEU A 111 -12.09 0.99 -13.42
CA LEU A 111 -12.63 -0.04 -12.53
C LEU A 111 -12.80 0.48 -11.09
N LEU A 112 -12.02 1.49 -10.68
CA LEU A 112 -12.17 2.14 -9.38
C LEU A 112 -13.41 3.03 -9.28
N LEU A 113 -14.06 3.37 -10.39
CA LEU A 113 -15.33 4.09 -10.37
C LEU A 113 -16.44 3.25 -9.74
N LEU A 114 -16.38 1.91 -9.87
CA LEU A 114 -17.36 0.99 -9.28
C LEU A 114 -17.38 1.09 -7.73
N PRO A 115 -16.25 0.91 -7.00
CA PRO A 115 -16.27 1.09 -5.56
C PRO A 115 -16.61 2.53 -5.14
N ILE A 116 -16.19 3.57 -5.90
CA ILE A 116 -16.57 4.96 -5.61
C ILE A 116 -18.09 5.16 -5.71
N TYR A 117 -18.71 4.60 -6.76
CA TYR A 117 -20.16 4.67 -6.94
C TYR A 117 -20.92 3.88 -5.87
N LEU A 118 -20.41 2.71 -5.48
CA LEU A 118 -20.97 1.94 -4.36
C LEU A 118 -20.89 2.73 -3.05
N PHE A 119 -19.77 3.40 -2.76
CA PHE A 119 -19.68 4.26 -1.57
C PHE A 119 -20.68 5.42 -1.62
N LYS A 120 -20.88 6.03 -2.79
CA LYS A 120 -21.91 7.07 -2.95
C LYS A 120 -23.30 6.55 -2.58
N ILE A 121 -23.69 5.38 -3.05
CA ILE A 121 -25.01 4.79 -2.74
C ILE A 121 -25.13 4.40 -1.27
N CYS A 122 -24.10 3.74 -0.71
CA CYS A 122 -24.18 3.17 0.64
C CYS A 122 -24.00 4.19 1.76
N THR A 123 -23.45 5.38 1.47
CA THR A 123 -23.08 6.36 2.49
C THR A 123 -23.57 7.78 2.20
N ASP A 124 -24.33 7.99 1.11
CA ASP A 124 -24.72 9.30 0.57
C ASP A 124 -23.56 10.30 0.42
N ARG A 125 -22.31 9.81 0.46
CA ARG A 125 -21.11 10.62 0.36
C ARG A 125 -20.95 11.10 -1.07
N THR A 126 -20.85 12.41 -1.23
CA THR A 126 -20.46 13.03 -2.49
C THR A 126 -18.96 12.74 -2.75
N PRO A 127 -18.62 12.10 -3.88
CA PRO A 127 -17.23 11.81 -4.22
C PRO A 127 -16.40 13.10 -4.33
N PHE A 128 -15.13 13.03 -3.93
CA PHE A 128 -14.15 14.13 -4.00
C PHE A 128 -14.44 15.36 -3.11
N THR A 129 -15.46 15.35 -2.27
CA THR A 129 -15.75 16.48 -1.37
C THR A 129 -14.63 16.78 -0.37
N GLY A 130 -13.78 15.78 -0.06
CA GLY A 130 -12.58 15.94 0.76
C GLY A 130 -11.32 16.38 0.00
N PHE A 131 -11.38 16.54 -1.32
CA PHE A 131 -10.20 16.88 -2.13
C PHE A 131 -9.85 18.36 -2.01
N THR A 132 -8.81 18.65 -1.25
CA THR A 132 -8.16 19.96 -1.31
C THR A 132 -7.25 20.05 -2.55
N PRO A 133 -7.02 21.25 -3.12
CA PRO A 133 -6.09 21.42 -4.25
C PRO A 133 -4.68 20.87 -3.97
N LYS A 134 -4.25 20.91 -2.70
CA LYS A 134 -2.96 20.34 -2.26
C LYS A 134 -2.94 18.82 -2.38
N ILE A 135 -4.01 18.14 -1.96
CA ILE A 135 -4.13 16.68 -2.09
C ILE A 135 -4.20 16.28 -3.56
N LEU A 136 -4.98 17.00 -4.36
CA LEU A 136 -5.07 16.77 -5.80
C LEU A 136 -3.70 16.91 -6.48
N SER A 137 -2.97 18.00 -6.21
CA SER A 137 -1.63 18.22 -6.77
C SER A 137 -0.64 17.13 -6.35
N LEU A 138 -0.67 16.71 -5.08
CA LEU A 138 0.17 15.60 -4.59
C LEU A 138 -0.20 14.28 -5.26
N SER A 139 -1.49 13.95 -5.41
CA SER A 139 -1.94 12.75 -6.13
C SER A 139 -1.48 12.74 -7.58
N ILE A 140 -1.54 13.88 -8.27
CA ILE A 140 -1.05 13.98 -9.66
C ILE A 140 0.47 13.75 -9.72
N LEU A 141 1.23 14.39 -8.84
CA LEU A 141 2.69 14.22 -8.78
C LEU A 141 3.08 12.77 -8.50
N ILE A 142 2.43 12.14 -7.53
CA ILE A 142 2.67 10.73 -7.17
C ILE A 142 2.21 9.82 -8.31
N GLY A 143 1.12 10.14 -9.00
CA GLY A 143 0.67 9.43 -10.19
C GLY A 143 1.68 9.46 -11.33
N PHE A 144 2.37 10.58 -11.56
CA PHE A 144 3.49 10.62 -12.51
C PHE A 144 4.67 9.74 -12.07
N LEU A 145 5.04 9.78 -10.78
CA LEU A 145 6.07 8.87 -10.23
C LEU A 145 5.66 7.40 -10.36
N LEU A 146 4.38 7.09 -10.18
CA LEU A 146 3.81 5.75 -10.38
C LEU A 146 3.91 5.33 -11.85
N GLY A 147 3.58 6.21 -12.79
CA GLY A 147 3.74 5.96 -14.23
C GLY A 147 5.20 5.71 -14.62
N LEU A 148 6.15 6.46 -14.06
CA LEU A 148 7.59 6.22 -14.23
C LEU A 148 8.01 4.87 -13.65
N ASN A 149 7.51 4.52 -12.46
CA ASN A 149 7.73 3.21 -11.86
C ASN A 149 7.23 2.08 -12.76
N ASN A 150 6.01 2.21 -13.30
CA ASN A 150 5.41 1.23 -14.20
C ASN A 150 6.23 1.04 -15.48
N LEU A 151 6.81 2.13 -16.00
CA LEU A 151 7.71 2.09 -17.14
C LEU A 151 8.99 1.30 -16.81
N LEU A 152 9.63 1.63 -15.68
CA LEU A 152 10.84 0.92 -15.24
C LEU A 152 10.57 -0.57 -14.98
N PHE A 153 9.41 -0.90 -14.42
CA PHE A 153 8.97 -2.27 -14.20
C PHE A 153 8.73 -3.03 -15.52
N SER A 154 8.12 -2.36 -16.51
CA SER A 154 7.92 -2.92 -17.85
C SER A 154 9.24 -3.23 -18.56
N TRP A 155 10.22 -2.33 -18.46
CA TRP A 155 11.58 -2.58 -18.94
C TRP A 155 12.22 -3.79 -18.27
N GLY A 156 12.08 -3.93 -16.94
CA GLY A 156 12.53 -5.09 -16.19
C GLY A 156 11.93 -6.40 -16.71
N ASN A 157 10.61 -6.50 -16.76
CA ASN A 157 9.89 -7.71 -17.21
C ASN A 157 10.16 -8.09 -18.67
N SER A 158 10.42 -7.12 -19.54
CA SER A 158 10.62 -7.38 -20.97
C SER A 158 11.87 -8.23 -21.25
N TYR A 159 12.88 -8.16 -20.38
CA TYR A 159 14.18 -8.79 -20.60
C TYR A 159 14.61 -9.74 -19.48
N LEU A 160 14.13 -9.54 -18.26
CA LEU A 160 14.46 -10.40 -17.12
C LEU A 160 13.40 -11.49 -16.94
N PRO A 161 13.79 -12.72 -16.56
CA PRO A 161 12.86 -13.73 -16.03
C PRO A 161 12.10 -13.20 -14.79
N VAL A 162 10.91 -13.72 -14.52
CA VAL A 162 10.06 -13.24 -13.40
C VAL A 162 10.79 -13.40 -12.07
N SER A 163 11.45 -14.53 -11.89
CA SER A 163 12.23 -14.83 -10.68
C SER A 163 13.41 -13.87 -10.49
N THR A 164 14.16 -13.57 -11.56
CA THR A 164 15.26 -12.59 -11.48
C THR A 164 14.73 -11.17 -11.24
N ASN A 165 13.66 -10.77 -11.94
CA ASN A 165 13.05 -9.45 -11.75
C ASN A 165 12.56 -9.27 -10.30
N SER A 166 11.93 -10.31 -9.73
CA SER A 166 11.44 -10.30 -8.35
C SER A 166 12.58 -10.26 -7.32
N LEU A 167 13.66 -11.01 -7.55
CA LEU A 167 14.84 -10.97 -6.67
C LEU A 167 15.51 -9.61 -6.69
N VAL A 168 15.68 -9.00 -7.87
CA VAL A 168 16.27 -7.65 -7.99
C VAL A 168 15.35 -6.61 -7.35
N LEU A 169 14.04 -6.72 -7.52
CA LEU A 169 13.07 -5.82 -6.90
C LEU A 169 13.07 -5.93 -5.37
N SER A 170 13.49 -7.07 -4.79
CA SER A 170 13.61 -7.23 -3.32
C SER A 170 14.58 -6.22 -2.68
N THR A 171 15.49 -5.62 -3.46
CA THR A 171 16.32 -4.47 -3.04
C THR A 171 15.51 -3.29 -2.55
N GLN A 172 14.24 -3.18 -2.92
CA GLN A 172 13.32 -2.19 -2.38
C GLN A 172 13.26 -2.20 -0.85
N LEU A 173 13.51 -3.35 -0.19
CA LEU A 173 13.54 -3.42 1.28
C LEU A 173 14.76 -2.70 1.85
N ALA A 174 15.92 -2.85 1.20
CA ALA A 174 17.11 -2.09 1.57
C ALA A 174 16.87 -0.58 1.39
N PHE A 175 16.26 -0.17 0.26
CA PHE A 175 15.90 1.23 0.03
C PHE A 175 14.85 1.75 1.01
N THR A 176 13.87 0.93 1.39
CA THR A 176 12.83 1.30 2.37
C THR A 176 13.45 1.55 3.73
N LEU A 177 14.39 0.69 4.15
CA LEU A 177 15.13 0.87 5.39
C LEU A 177 16.01 2.12 5.37
N ILE A 178 16.77 2.35 4.29
CA ILE A 178 17.60 3.56 4.12
C ILE A 178 16.72 4.82 4.17
N THR A 179 15.59 4.80 3.46
CA THR A 179 14.63 5.90 3.43
C THR A 179 14.02 6.15 4.81
N SER A 180 13.70 5.11 5.57
CA SER A 180 13.23 5.23 6.96
C SER A 180 14.28 5.89 7.86
N VAL A 181 15.57 5.54 7.70
CA VAL A 181 16.67 6.17 8.43
C VAL A 181 16.78 7.66 8.07
N ILE A 182 16.67 8.02 6.79
CA ILE A 182 16.81 9.42 6.34
C ILE A 182 15.60 10.27 6.75
N ILE A 183 14.37 9.79 6.47
CA ILE A 183 13.13 10.56 6.66
C ILE A 183 12.70 10.58 8.13
N VAL A 184 12.78 9.44 8.82
CA VAL A 184 12.25 9.26 10.19
C VAL A 184 13.37 9.31 11.23
N LYS A 185 14.64 9.47 10.82
CA LYS A 185 15.82 9.44 11.71
C LYS A 185 15.87 8.18 12.58
N GLN A 186 15.43 7.06 12.03
CA GLN A 186 15.43 5.78 12.72
C GLN A 186 16.87 5.32 12.98
N LYS A 187 17.16 4.91 14.22
CA LYS A 187 18.46 4.31 14.58
C LYS A 187 18.63 2.97 13.84
N ILE A 188 19.78 2.77 13.20
CA ILE A 188 20.14 1.52 12.51
C ILE A 188 20.46 0.46 13.57
N THR A 189 19.80 -0.69 13.49
CA THR A 189 20.13 -1.88 14.28
C THR A 189 21.08 -2.78 13.49
N PHE A 190 21.82 -3.66 14.16
CA PHE A 190 22.71 -4.62 13.49
C PHE A 190 21.95 -5.50 12.48
N ALA A 191 20.73 -5.93 12.83
CA ALA A 191 19.88 -6.74 11.95
C ALA A 191 19.46 -5.99 10.66
N ASN A 192 19.19 -4.69 10.79
CA ASN A 192 18.87 -3.81 9.66
C ASN A 192 20.07 -3.63 8.73
N LEU A 193 21.28 -3.45 9.28
CA LEU A 193 22.51 -3.39 8.50
C LEU A 193 22.77 -4.72 7.76
N ASN A 194 22.61 -5.85 8.45
CA ASN A 194 22.77 -7.18 7.85
C ASN A 194 21.79 -7.40 6.68
N CYS A 195 20.53 -7.00 6.84
CA CYS A 195 19.55 -7.04 5.75
C CYS A 195 20.04 -6.31 4.49
N VAL A 196 20.52 -5.06 4.64
CA VAL A 196 21.00 -4.24 3.51
C VAL A 196 22.20 -4.90 2.83
N ILE A 197 23.16 -5.40 3.61
CA ILE A 197 24.35 -6.09 3.08
C ILE A 197 23.93 -7.35 2.32
N LEU A 198 23.03 -8.16 2.86
CA LEU A 198 22.59 -9.40 2.23
C LEU A 198 21.81 -9.15 0.93
N LEU A 199 20.93 -8.16 0.89
CA LEU A 199 20.16 -7.81 -0.31
C LEU A 199 21.03 -7.17 -1.41
N THR A 200 22.03 -6.37 -1.01
CA THR A 200 23.00 -5.81 -1.96
C THR A 200 23.90 -6.91 -2.53
N LEU A 201 24.43 -7.82 -1.71
CA LEU A 201 25.19 -8.98 -2.16
C LEU A 201 24.36 -9.90 -3.07
N SER A 202 23.11 -10.17 -2.70
CA SER A 202 22.15 -10.94 -3.51
C SER A 202 22.00 -10.35 -4.92
N SER A 203 21.91 -9.02 -5.02
CA SER A 203 21.77 -8.30 -6.29
C SER A 203 23.05 -8.27 -7.11
N VAL A 204 24.19 -8.03 -6.47
CA VAL A 204 25.51 -8.09 -7.11
C VAL A 204 25.75 -9.49 -7.66
N LEU A 205 25.41 -10.54 -6.91
CA LEU A 205 25.55 -11.92 -7.35
C LEU A 205 24.71 -12.21 -8.60
N LEU A 206 23.47 -11.71 -8.66
CA LEU A 206 22.62 -11.83 -9.86
C LEU A 206 23.20 -11.07 -11.05
N ALA A 207 23.74 -9.86 -10.82
CA ALA A 207 24.38 -9.09 -11.87
C ALA A 207 25.60 -9.82 -12.46
N LEU A 208 26.40 -10.48 -11.63
CA LEU A 208 27.57 -11.27 -12.06
C LEU A 208 27.17 -12.56 -12.78
N SER A 209 26.05 -13.16 -12.39
CA SER A 209 25.51 -14.40 -12.97
C SER A 209 24.97 -14.22 -14.40
N SER A 210 24.79 -12.98 -14.84
CA SER A 210 24.30 -12.60 -16.19
C SER A 210 25.17 -13.10 -17.35
N SER A 211 26.39 -13.56 -17.06
CA SER A 211 27.31 -14.11 -18.08
C SER A 211 27.07 -15.60 -18.38
N HIS A 212 26.43 -16.37 -17.48
CA HIS A 212 26.20 -17.81 -17.65
C HIS A 212 24.73 -18.18 -17.98
N ASP A 213 23.76 -17.38 -17.55
CA ASP A 213 22.31 -17.69 -17.64
C ASP A 213 21.55 -16.80 -18.65
N LYS A 214 22.20 -16.39 -19.74
CA LYS A 214 21.59 -15.49 -20.71
C LYS A 214 20.47 -16.21 -21.50
N PRO A 215 19.27 -15.63 -21.63
CA PRO A 215 18.33 -16.05 -22.65
C PRO A 215 19.02 -15.95 -24.02
N ILE A 216 18.88 -16.99 -24.84
CA ILE A 216 19.52 -17.10 -26.16
C ILE A 216 19.16 -15.84 -26.98
N GLY A 217 20.16 -15.07 -27.40
CA GLY A 217 19.99 -13.88 -28.24
C GLY A 217 19.93 -12.52 -27.52
N LEU A 218 20.03 -12.44 -26.18
CA LEU A 218 20.04 -11.14 -25.49
C LEU A 218 21.42 -10.48 -25.48
N THR A 219 21.54 -9.19 -25.84
CA THR A 219 22.78 -8.42 -25.69
C THR A 219 23.06 -8.11 -24.21
N LYS A 220 24.34 -8.09 -23.76
CA LYS A 220 24.68 -7.78 -22.35
C LYS A 220 24.12 -6.42 -21.92
N VAL A 221 24.15 -5.45 -22.83
CA VAL A 221 23.61 -4.09 -22.64
C VAL A 221 22.11 -4.10 -22.30
N LYS A 222 21.30 -4.92 -22.98
CA LYS A 222 19.84 -4.98 -22.74
C LYS A 222 19.54 -5.59 -21.37
N TYR A 223 20.28 -6.62 -20.97
CA TYR A 223 20.16 -7.22 -19.64
C TYR A 223 20.47 -6.19 -18.54
N PHE A 224 21.64 -5.55 -18.58
CA PHE A 224 22.03 -4.58 -17.54
C PHE A 224 21.10 -3.37 -17.49
N LYS A 225 20.65 -2.86 -18.64
CA LYS A 225 19.67 -1.77 -18.67
C LYS A 225 18.38 -2.16 -17.94
N SER A 226 17.93 -3.40 -18.08
CA SER A 226 16.72 -3.91 -17.42
C SER A 226 16.94 -4.17 -15.94
N PHE A 227 18.14 -4.66 -15.58
CA PHE A 227 18.55 -4.82 -14.19
C PHE A 227 18.53 -3.49 -13.43
N PHE A 228 19.20 -2.45 -13.96
CA PHE A 228 19.19 -1.12 -13.35
C PHE A 228 17.81 -0.47 -13.35
N SER A 229 17.00 -0.74 -14.39
CA SER A 229 15.60 -0.33 -14.43
C SER A 229 14.80 -0.95 -13.28
N THR A 230 14.94 -2.25 -13.01
CA THR A 230 14.27 -2.92 -11.88
C THR A 230 14.74 -2.39 -10.53
N VAL A 231 16.05 -2.13 -10.35
CA VAL A 231 16.56 -1.47 -9.13
C VAL A 231 15.92 -0.09 -8.97
N GLY A 232 15.81 0.68 -10.05
CA GLY A 232 15.13 1.99 -10.05
C GLY A 232 13.64 1.90 -9.70
N ALA A 233 12.93 0.89 -10.21
CA ALA A 233 11.55 0.61 -9.82
C ALA A 233 11.45 0.28 -8.31
N GLY A 234 12.34 -0.56 -7.80
CA GLY A 234 12.41 -0.87 -6.37
C GLY A 234 12.65 0.37 -5.50
N LEU A 235 13.49 1.30 -5.96
CA LEU A 235 13.71 2.58 -5.29
C LEU A 235 12.46 3.47 -5.28
N LEU A 236 11.80 3.64 -6.44
CA LEU A 236 10.58 4.44 -6.53
C LEU A 236 9.46 3.85 -5.67
N PHE A 237 9.30 2.52 -5.66
CA PHE A 237 8.33 1.85 -4.80
C PHE A 237 8.66 1.99 -3.31
N ALA A 238 9.94 1.87 -2.93
CA ALA A 238 10.40 2.08 -1.55
C ALA A 238 10.15 3.51 -1.05
N LEU A 239 10.22 4.51 -1.94
CA LEU A 239 9.87 5.90 -1.64
C LEU A 239 8.35 6.12 -1.60
N TYR A 240 7.60 5.44 -2.46
CA TYR A 240 6.14 5.53 -2.55
C TYR A 240 5.46 5.18 -1.23
N LEU A 241 5.84 4.06 -0.59
CA LEU A 241 5.20 3.60 0.64
C LEU A 241 5.18 4.64 1.79
N PRO A 242 6.32 5.21 2.24
CA PRO A 242 6.32 6.19 3.34
C PRO A 242 5.68 7.53 2.94
N ILE A 243 5.79 7.94 1.67
CA ILE A 243 5.12 9.15 1.17
C ILE A 243 3.60 8.97 1.28
N MET A 244 3.08 7.83 0.81
CA MET A 244 1.66 7.53 0.89
C MET A 244 1.17 7.37 2.32
N GLU A 245 1.95 6.75 3.21
CA GLU A 245 1.60 6.70 4.63
C GLU A 245 1.42 8.11 5.20
N LYS A 246 2.31 9.04 4.86
CA LYS A 246 2.23 10.45 5.29
C LYS A 246 1.03 11.18 4.69
N VAL A 247 0.73 10.94 3.42
CA VAL A 247 -0.41 11.53 2.72
C VAL A 247 -1.72 11.02 3.29
N TYR A 248 -1.84 9.70 3.48
CA TYR A 248 -3.00 9.03 4.09
C TYR A 248 -3.21 9.43 5.55
N ARG A 249 -2.21 10.02 6.23
CA ARG A 249 -2.46 10.63 7.55
C ARG A 249 -3.45 11.80 7.53
N LYS A 250 -3.61 12.45 6.37
CA LYS A 250 -4.53 13.57 6.17
C LYS A 250 -5.88 13.12 5.59
N VAL A 251 -6.05 11.81 5.37
CA VAL A 251 -7.24 11.22 4.77
C VAL A 251 -8.13 10.65 5.88
N TYR A 252 -9.42 10.96 5.81
CA TYR A 252 -10.38 10.66 6.89
C TYR A 252 -11.06 9.30 6.75
N CYS A 253 -11.20 8.78 5.52
CA CYS A 253 -11.91 7.53 5.24
C CYS A 253 -11.28 6.75 4.08
N TYR A 254 -11.57 5.45 4.01
CA TYR A 254 -11.08 4.56 2.95
C TYR A 254 -11.58 4.96 1.55
N ALA A 255 -12.81 5.48 1.44
CA ALA A 255 -13.34 5.92 0.15
C ALA A 255 -12.51 7.06 -0.48
N MET A 256 -11.94 7.94 0.33
CA MET A 256 -11.00 8.96 -0.14
C MET A 256 -9.66 8.37 -0.60
N VAL A 257 -9.22 7.24 -0.05
CA VAL A 257 -8.06 6.49 -0.57
C VAL A 257 -8.33 5.97 -1.97
N VAL A 258 -9.52 5.42 -2.23
CA VAL A 258 -9.93 4.96 -3.56
C VAL A 258 -9.99 6.12 -4.56
N GLU A 259 -10.53 7.28 -4.15
CA GLU A 259 -10.53 8.50 -4.96
C GLU A 259 -9.10 8.97 -5.29
N MET A 260 -8.18 8.93 -4.32
CA MET A 260 -6.77 9.27 -4.55
C MET A 260 -6.09 8.28 -5.47
N GLN A 261 -6.37 6.99 -5.33
CA GLN A 261 -5.85 5.94 -6.21
C GLN A 261 -6.31 6.15 -7.65
N LEU A 262 -7.58 6.48 -7.86
CA LEU A 262 -8.13 6.84 -9.17
C LEU A 262 -7.35 8.01 -9.79
N VAL A 263 -7.11 9.09 -9.04
CA VAL A 263 -6.36 10.26 -9.55
C VAL A 263 -4.91 9.92 -9.89
N MET A 264 -4.24 9.13 -9.04
CA MET A 264 -2.86 8.69 -9.29
C MET A 264 -2.77 7.86 -10.57
N GLU A 265 -3.68 6.89 -10.76
CA GLU A 265 -3.68 6.03 -11.95
C GLU A 265 -4.13 6.76 -13.21
N MET A 266 -5.04 7.73 -13.11
CA MET A 266 -5.35 8.64 -14.22
C MET A 266 -4.10 9.39 -14.68
N ALA A 267 -3.35 9.99 -13.76
CA ALA A 267 -2.11 10.70 -14.10
C ALA A 267 -1.03 9.76 -14.68
N ALA A 268 -0.89 8.55 -14.11
CA ALA A 268 0.00 7.53 -14.65
C ALA A 268 -0.43 7.09 -16.08
N THR A 269 -1.75 6.97 -16.31
CA THR A 269 -2.31 6.61 -17.61
C THR A 269 -2.10 7.71 -18.63
N VAL A 270 -2.19 8.98 -18.25
CA VAL A 270 -1.85 10.11 -19.13
C VAL A 270 -0.39 10.01 -19.57
N LEU A 271 0.54 9.80 -18.63
CA LEU A 271 1.95 9.62 -18.96
C LEU A 271 2.18 8.44 -19.91
N ALA A 272 1.58 7.29 -19.62
CA ALA A 272 1.70 6.10 -20.45
C ALA A 272 1.04 6.28 -21.82
N THR A 273 -0.07 7.02 -21.90
CA THR A 273 -0.79 7.34 -23.15
C THR A 273 0.03 8.27 -24.03
N VAL A 274 0.70 9.27 -23.45
CA VAL A 274 1.65 10.14 -24.17
C VAL A 274 2.81 9.30 -24.72
N GLY A 275 3.38 8.39 -23.91
CA GLY A 275 4.43 7.49 -24.38
C GLY A 275 3.96 6.54 -25.50
N MET A 276 2.75 5.99 -25.37
CA MET A 276 2.10 5.19 -26.40
C MET A 276 1.88 5.99 -27.69
N ALA A 277 1.44 7.24 -27.61
CA ALA A 277 1.23 8.10 -28.77
C ALA A 277 2.56 8.45 -29.46
N ALA A 278 3.59 8.80 -28.69
CA ALA A 278 4.90 9.17 -29.21
C ALA A 278 5.63 8.00 -29.89
N ASP A 279 5.47 6.78 -29.39
CA ASP A 279 6.11 5.55 -29.93
C ASP A 279 5.23 4.85 -31.00
N GLY A 280 4.07 5.40 -31.35
CA GLY A 280 3.09 4.73 -32.23
C GLY A 280 2.52 3.44 -31.63
N GLY A 281 2.57 3.30 -30.31
CA GLY A 281 2.24 2.11 -29.53
C GLY A 281 0.81 1.60 -29.74
N PHE A 282 -0.16 2.45 -30.06
CA PHE A 282 -1.53 2.01 -30.37
C PHE A 282 -1.60 1.21 -31.68
N THR A 283 -0.87 1.65 -32.70
CA THR A 283 -0.76 0.93 -33.98
C THR A 283 0.02 -0.37 -33.79
N VAL A 284 1.07 -0.33 -32.98
CA VAL A 284 1.85 -1.52 -32.62
C VAL A 284 0.99 -2.53 -31.86
N MET A 285 0.23 -2.11 -30.85
CA MET A 285 -0.69 -2.98 -30.09
C MET A 285 -1.70 -3.68 -31.00
N ARG A 286 -2.31 -2.95 -31.95
CA ARG A 286 -3.20 -3.55 -32.94
C ARG A 286 -2.47 -4.58 -33.82
N THR A 287 -1.29 -4.21 -34.32
CA THR A 287 -0.49 -5.08 -35.19
C THR A 287 0.00 -6.33 -34.47
N GLU A 288 0.44 -6.17 -33.22
CA GLU A 288 0.89 -7.24 -32.34
C GLU A 288 -0.22 -8.26 -32.12
N SER A 289 -1.43 -7.79 -31.80
CA SER A 289 -2.57 -8.67 -31.56
C SER A 289 -2.93 -9.54 -32.77
N ILE A 290 -2.80 -9.01 -33.99
CA ILE A 290 -3.26 -9.70 -35.21
C ILE A 290 -2.16 -10.55 -35.84
N LYS A 291 -0.92 -10.06 -35.85
CA LYS A 291 0.16 -10.61 -36.69
C LYS A 291 1.35 -11.16 -35.93
N VAL A 292 1.55 -10.78 -34.67
CA VAL A 292 2.80 -11.08 -33.94
C VAL A 292 2.57 -12.05 -32.79
N PHE A 293 1.47 -11.89 -32.04
CA PHE A 293 1.15 -12.75 -30.92
C PHE A 293 0.87 -14.18 -31.41
N ASP A 294 1.67 -15.12 -30.92
CA ASP A 294 1.69 -16.52 -31.35
C ASP A 294 0.41 -17.29 -31.01
N LEU A 295 -0.26 -16.95 -29.92
CA LEU A 295 -1.57 -17.51 -29.52
C LEU A 295 -2.77 -16.82 -30.18
N GLY A 296 -2.51 -15.81 -31.03
CA GLY A 296 -3.52 -15.06 -31.78
C GLY A 296 -4.23 -13.94 -31.00
N ALA A 297 -5.08 -13.20 -31.72
CA ALA A 297 -5.67 -11.96 -31.22
C ALA A 297 -6.55 -12.12 -29.97
N LYS A 298 -7.34 -13.20 -29.90
CA LYS A 298 -8.21 -13.45 -28.74
C LYS A 298 -7.41 -13.62 -27.46
N ALA A 299 -6.35 -14.42 -27.50
CA ALA A 299 -5.46 -14.63 -26.36
C ALA A 299 -4.74 -13.34 -25.98
N TYR A 300 -4.27 -12.54 -26.96
CA TYR A 300 -3.66 -11.23 -26.70
C TYR A 300 -4.57 -10.31 -25.88
N TRP A 301 -5.80 -10.09 -26.35
CA TRP A 301 -6.75 -9.19 -25.66
C TRP A 301 -7.18 -9.73 -24.31
N LEU A 302 -7.28 -11.07 -24.17
CA LEU A 302 -7.56 -11.71 -22.89
C LEU A 302 -6.42 -11.51 -21.89
N THR A 303 -5.17 -11.73 -22.31
CA THR A 303 -3.98 -11.46 -21.49
C THR A 303 -3.91 -10.00 -21.09
N VAL A 304 -4.07 -9.08 -22.04
CA VAL A 304 -4.07 -7.63 -21.78
C VAL A 304 -5.17 -7.26 -20.79
N GLY A 305 -6.41 -7.74 -21.02
CA GLY A 305 -7.56 -7.44 -20.17
C GLY A 305 -7.40 -7.97 -18.74
N PHE A 306 -6.99 -9.22 -18.55
CA PHE A 306 -6.71 -9.76 -17.22
C PHE A 306 -5.52 -9.07 -16.56
N ASN A 307 -4.51 -8.67 -17.33
CA ASN A 307 -3.37 -7.93 -16.78
C ASN A 307 -3.83 -6.55 -16.26
N VAL A 308 -4.70 -5.83 -16.99
CA VAL A 308 -5.33 -4.59 -16.49
C VAL A 308 -6.05 -4.82 -15.16
N VAL A 309 -6.91 -5.85 -15.09
CA VAL A 309 -7.69 -6.16 -13.88
C VAL A 309 -6.78 -6.53 -12.70
N THR A 310 -5.79 -7.39 -12.92
CA THR A 310 -4.91 -7.87 -11.85
C THR A 310 -3.95 -6.79 -11.34
N TRP A 311 -3.46 -5.91 -12.23
CA TRP A 311 -2.73 -4.72 -11.80
C TRP A 311 -3.59 -3.78 -10.96
N GLN A 312 -4.85 -3.61 -11.35
CA GLN A 312 -5.78 -2.80 -10.58
C GLN A 312 -6.00 -3.34 -9.17
N LEU A 313 -6.15 -4.67 -9.03
CA LEU A 313 -6.23 -5.34 -7.73
C LEU A 313 -4.96 -5.16 -6.92
N CYS A 314 -3.78 -5.22 -7.56
CA CYS A 314 -2.48 -5.01 -6.92
C CYS A 314 -2.34 -3.58 -6.36
N PHE A 315 -2.67 -2.57 -7.16
CA PHE A 315 -2.60 -1.17 -6.75
C PHE A 315 -3.60 -0.86 -5.65
N MET A 316 -4.85 -1.31 -5.79
CA MET A 316 -5.88 -1.10 -4.77
C MET A 316 -5.53 -1.81 -3.47
N GLY A 317 -5.09 -3.08 -3.55
CA GLY A 317 -4.64 -3.84 -2.40
C GLY A 317 -3.46 -3.17 -1.69
N THR A 318 -2.50 -2.62 -2.43
CA THR A 318 -1.37 -1.86 -1.87
C THR A 318 -1.85 -0.59 -1.17
N ALA A 319 -2.72 0.20 -1.81
CA ALA A 319 -3.26 1.43 -1.25
C ALA A 319 -4.05 1.19 0.04
N GLY A 320 -4.93 0.19 0.04
CA GLY A 320 -5.70 -0.18 1.22
C GLY A 320 -4.83 -0.75 2.34
N MET A 321 -3.82 -1.54 2.00
CA MET A 321 -2.83 -2.02 2.96
C MET A 321 -2.08 -0.87 3.65
N VAL A 322 -1.59 0.11 2.90
CA VAL A 322 -0.88 1.28 3.46
C VAL A 322 -1.79 2.15 4.32
N PHE A 323 -3.09 2.21 4.00
CA PHE A 323 -4.06 2.96 4.79
C PHE A 323 -4.47 2.25 6.09
N LEU A 324 -4.77 0.96 6.01
CA LEU A 324 -5.33 0.17 7.11
C LEU A 324 -4.25 -0.33 8.07
N THR A 325 -3.03 -0.55 7.57
CA THR A 325 -1.93 -1.10 8.37
C THR A 325 -0.82 -0.08 8.57
N THR A 326 0.25 -0.50 9.24
CA THR A 326 1.48 0.28 9.34
C THR A 326 2.41 -0.05 8.18
N SER A 327 3.33 0.86 7.83
CA SER A 327 4.38 0.60 6.83
C SER A 327 5.21 -0.66 7.15
N LEU A 328 5.26 -1.04 8.44
CA LEU A 328 5.90 -2.25 8.93
C LEU A 328 5.22 -3.52 8.39
N THR A 329 3.91 -3.63 8.62
CA THR A 329 3.08 -4.75 8.16
C THR A 329 3.02 -4.80 6.64
N GLY A 330 2.96 -3.63 5.99
CA GLY A 330 3.06 -3.50 4.53
C GLY A 330 4.39 -4.06 4.01
N GLY A 331 5.53 -3.70 4.61
CA GLY A 331 6.85 -4.20 4.21
C GLY A 331 7.01 -5.71 4.35
N VAL A 332 6.50 -6.31 5.44
CA VAL A 332 6.49 -7.76 5.64
C VAL A 332 5.65 -8.47 4.57
N CYS A 333 4.45 -7.97 4.32
CA CYS A 333 3.56 -8.51 3.30
C CYS A 333 4.17 -8.43 1.89
N MET A 334 4.70 -7.27 1.51
CA MET A 334 5.34 -7.08 0.21
C MET A 334 6.55 -8.01 0.02
N THR A 335 7.27 -8.34 1.09
CA THR A 335 8.37 -9.28 0.99
C THR A 335 7.91 -10.72 0.79
N ALA A 336 6.87 -11.15 1.52
CA ALA A 336 6.29 -12.46 1.30
C ALA A 336 5.79 -12.61 -0.15
N LEU A 337 5.18 -11.55 -0.69
CA LEU A 337 4.75 -11.50 -2.10
C LEU A 337 5.93 -11.58 -3.07
N MET A 338 7.05 -10.92 -2.77
CA MET A 338 8.27 -11.04 -3.58
C MET A 338 8.76 -12.48 -3.65
N ALA A 339 8.80 -13.19 -2.52
CA ALA A 339 9.21 -14.60 -2.48
C ALA A 339 8.25 -15.49 -3.30
N ILE A 340 6.95 -15.24 -3.21
CA ILE A 340 5.94 -15.99 -3.98
C ILE A 340 6.06 -15.68 -5.47
N ASN A 341 6.34 -14.44 -5.86
CA ASN A 341 6.60 -14.09 -7.26
C ASN A 341 7.85 -14.82 -7.81
N VAL A 342 8.90 -14.99 -7.00
CA VAL A 342 10.08 -15.80 -7.37
C VAL A 342 9.67 -17.24 -7.65
N LEU A 343 8.94 -17.87 -6.72
CA LEU A 343 8.45 -19.25 -6.88
C LEU A 343 7.51 -19.39 -8.07
N GLY A 344 6.58 -18.45 -8.26
CA GLY A 344 5.65 -18.44 -9.39
C GLY A 344 6.38 -18.37 -10.72
N GLY A 345 7.42 -17.55 -10.83
CA GLY A 345 8.26 -17.50 -12.04
C GLY A 345 8.94 -18.84 -12.37
N VAL A 346 9.49 -19.51 -11.35
CA VAL A 346 10.13 -20.82 -11.50
C VAL A 346 9.12 -21.91 -11.87
N LEU A 347 7.98 -21.98 -11.18
CA LEU A 347 6.98 -23.03 -11.38
C LEU A 347 6.22 -22.88 -12.70
N VAL A 348 5.86 -21.66 -13.10
CA VAL A 348 5.00 -21.43 -14.28
C VAL A 348 5.81 -21.38 -15.57
N TYR A 349 6.99 -20.74 -15.55
CA TYR A 349 7.80 -20.55 -16.76
C TYR A 349 9.01 -21.45 -16.84
N GLY A 350 9.27 -22.28 -15.82
CA GLY A 350 10.47 -23.10 -15.77
C GLY A 350 11.74 -22.25 -15.82
N ASP A 351 11.71 -21.06 -15.21
CA ASP A 351 12.84 -20.12 -15.21
C ASP A 351 14.13 -20.85 -14.81
N HIS A 352 15.14 -20.90 -15.68
CA HIS A 352 16.41 -21.55 -15.37
C HIS A 352 16.95 -21.02 -14.04
N PHE A 353 17.18 -21.94 -13.11
CA PHE A 353 17.51 -21.64 -11.73
C PHE A 353 18.90 -22.17 -11.40
N GLY A 354 19.92 -21.52 -11.95
CA GLY A 354 21.32 -21.85 -11.69
C GLY A 354 21.71 -21.67 -10.23
N GLY A 355 22.84 -22.28 -9.83
CA GLY A 355 23.32 -22.27 -8.44
C GLY A 355 23.47 -20.86 -7.85
N LEU A 356 23.95 -19.88 -8.62
CA LEU A 356 24.10 -18.50 -8.14
C LEU A 356 22.77 -17.79 -7.88
N LYS A 357 21.72 -18.13 -8.63
CA LYS A 357 20.36 -17.62 -8.41
C LYS A 357 19.74 -18.25 -7.16
N ALA A 358 20.04 -19.53 -6.90
CA ALA A 358 19.68 -20.18 -5.64
C ALA A 358 20.38 -19.52 -4.44
N VAL A 359 21.68 -19.29 -4.52
CA VAL A 359 22.43 -18.57 -3.47
C VAL A 359 21.89 -17.15 -3.27
N SER A 360 21.61 -16.42 -4.36
CA SER A 360 21.01 -15.08 -4.30
C SER A 360 19.63 -15.09 -3.62
N THR A 361 18.81 -16.11 -3.89
CA THR A 361 17.51 -16.30 -3.24
C THR A 361 17.65 -16.59 -1.76
N LEU A 362 18.61 -17.43 -1.36
CA LEU A 362 18.93 -17.70 0.04
C LEU A 362 19.41 -16.44 0.78
N LEU A 363 20.28 -15.65 0.14
CA LEU A 363 20.72 -14.35 0.68
C LEU A 363 19.54 -13.37 0.82
N CYS A 364 18.63 -13.36 -0.15
CA CYS A 364 17.41 -12.55 -0.07
C CYS A 364 16.51 -13.00 1.09
N LEU A 365 16.33 -14.30 1.26
CA LEU A 365 15.54 -14.88 2.35
C LEU A 365 16.16 -14.55 3.73
N TRP A 366 17.47 -14.68 3.87
CA TRP A 366 18.18 -14.29 5.08
C TRP A 366 18.06 -12.77 5.32
N GLY A 367 18.25 -11.96 4.28
CA GLY A 367 18.06 -10.51 4.36
C GLY A 367 16.67 -10.15 4.90
N PHE A 368 15.63 -10.83 4.41
CA PHE A 368 14.27 -10.68 4.89
C PHE A 368 14.08 -11.11 6.35
N CYS A 369 14.58 -12.29 6.73
CA CYS A 369 14.50 -12.75 8.13
C CYS A 369 15.19 -11.75 9.07
N SER A 370 16.32 -11.17 8.66
CA SER A 370 17.02 -10.13 9.41
C SER A 370 16.20 -8.85 9.52
N TYR A 371 15.45 -8.48 8.47
CA TYR A 371 14.55 -7.34 8.48
C TYR A 371 13.39 -7.54 9.46
N ILE A 372 12.70 -8.68 9.41
CA ILE A 372 11.63 -9.02 10.38
C ILE A 372 12.17 -9.01 11.80
N TYR A 373 13.34 -9.62 12.02
CA TYR A 373 13.94 -9.64 13.35
C TYR A 373 14.28 -8.23 13.85
N GLY A 374 14.84 -7.38 12.99
CA GLY A 374 15.13 -5.98 13.31
C GLY A 374 13.89 -5.16 13.65
N ILE A 375 12.76 -5.49 13.02
CA ILE A 375 11.44 -4.95 13.34
C ILE A 375 10.98 -5.42 14.73
N TYR A 376 10.96 -6.74 14.96
CA TYR A 376 10.48 -7.34 16.20
C TYR A 376 11.24 -6.79 17.41
N LYS A 377 12.57 -6.74 17.31
CA LYS A 377 13.43 -6.22 18.38
C LYS A 377 13.12 -4.76 18.72
N LYS A 378 12.82 -3.93 17.71
CA LYS A 378 12.47 -2.53 17.92
C LYS A 378 11.14 -2.37 18.66
N ASP A 379 10.14 -3.18 18.33
CA ASP A 379 8.85 -3.15 19.03
C ASP A 379 9.00 -3.58 20.50
N GLU A 380 9.85 -4.58 20.77
CA GLU A 380 10.19 -5.00 22.13
C GLU A 380 10.87 -3.88 22.94
N GLU A 381 11.87 -3.21 22.37
CA GLU A 381 12.55 -2.06 23.01
C GLU A 381 11.59 -0.89 23.31
N VAL A 382 10.65 -0.61 22.40
CA VAL A 382 9.62 0.43 22.59
C VAL A 382 8.66 0.05 23.71
N ASN A 383 8.23 -1.21 23.78
CA ASN A 383 7.34 -1.70 24.83
C ASN A 383 8.02 -1.65 26.20
N GLN A 384 9.25 -2.13 26.32
CA GLN A 384 10.03 -2.04 27.56
C GLN A 384 10.26 -0.58 28.00
N SER A 385 10.51 0.34 27.06
CA SER A 385 10.67 1.77 27.37
C SER A 385 9.37 2.39 27.89
N ARG A 386 8.21 1.97 27.36
CA ARG A 386 6.88 2.40 27.83
C ARG A 386 6.57 1.82 29.22
N GLU A 387 6.94 0.59 29.49
CA GLU A 387 6.76 -0.04 30.82
C GLU A 387 7.64 0.63 31.87
N LYS A 388 8.92 0.90 31.57
CA LYS A 388 9.81 1.63 32.47
C LYS A 388 9.29 3.03 32.79
N LYS A 389 8.75 3.75 31.79
CA LYS A 389 8.18 5.09 31.99
C LYS A 389 6.90 5.03 32.85
N ASN A 390 6.01 4.09 32.58
CA ASN A 390 4.80 3.88 33.38
C ASN A 390 5.12 3.53 34.85
N ASN A 391 6.15 2.70 35.09
CA ASN A 391 6.56 2.33 36.45
C ASN A 391 7.31 3.45 37.17
N ALA A 392 7.96 4.37 36.44
CA ALA A 392 8.64 5.53 37.02
C ALA A 392 7.69 6.68 37.38
N ASP A 393 6.56 6.83 36.67
CA ASP A 393 5.53 7.85 36.97
C ASP A 393 4.56 7.42 38.10
N GLN A 394 4.43 6.11 38.38
CA GLN A 394 3.60 5.58 39.47
C GLN A 394 3.97 6.07 40.89
N PRO A 395 5.25 6.11 41.32
CA PRO A 395 5.59 6.57 42.67
C PRO A 395 5.30 8.07 42.88
N HIS A 396 5.36 8.90 41.84
CA HIS A 396 5.07 10.34 41.95
C HIS A 396 3.56 10.62 42.12
N GLN A 397 2.70 9.88 41.40
CA GLN A 397 1.24 9.99 41.56
C GLN A 397 0.75 9.48 42.92
N PHE A 398 1.37 8.44 43.48
CA PHE A 398 1.01 7.92 44.80
C PHE A 398 1.39 8.88 45.93
N MET A 399 2.50 9.63 45.76
CA MET A 399 2.96 10.62 46.74
C MET A 399 2.08 11.88 46.73
N GLU A 400 1.68 12.40 45.55
CA GLU A 400 0.75 13.54 45.48
C GLU A 400 -0.64 13.19 46.05
N LEU A 401 -1.16 11.98 45.80
CA LEU A 401 -2.43 11.53 46.41
C LEU A 401 -2.34 11.41 47.93
N ALA A 402 -1.19 10.97 48.46
CA ALA A 402 -0.96 10.89 49.90
C ALA A 402 -0.88 12.29 50.55
N GLU A 403 -0.21 13.25 49.91
CA GLU A 403 -0.17 14.65 50.38
C GLU A 403 -1.55 15.32 50.34
N ILE A 404 -2.33 15.08 49.28
CA ILE A 404 -3.71 15.58 49.17
C ILE A 404 -4.61 14.96 50.26
N CYS A 405 -4.53 13.64 50.49
CA CYS A 405 -5.27 12.98 51.57
C CYS A 405 -4.86 13.50 52.96
N ALA A 406 -3.57 13.75 53.20
CA ALA A 406 -3.08 14.32 54.46
C ALA A 406 -3.60 15.75 54.69
N LEU A 407 -3.64 16.58 53.65
CA LEU A 407 -4.21 17.93 53.68
C LEU A 407 -5.71 17.93 53.97
N VAL A 408 -6.47 17.03 53.34
CA VAL A 408 -7.92 16.88 53.59
C VAL A 408 -8.18 16.42 55.02
N THR A 409 -7.37 15.51 55.57
CA THR A 409 -7.53 15.01 56.94
C THR A 409 -7.17 16.06 58.00
N LEU A 410 -6.28 17.01 57.66
CA LEU A 410 -5.92 18.14 58.53
C LEU A 410 -6.93 19.30 58.49
N LEU A 411 -7.69 19.43 57.40
CA LEU A 411 -8.77 20.42 57.27
C LEU A 411 -10.09 19.97 57.94
N ASP A 412 -10.22 18.68 58.26
CA ASP A 412 -11.39 18.08 58.91
C ASP A 412 -11.22 17.94 60.45
N ARG A 413 -10.15 18.52 61.01
CA ARG A 413 -9.90 18.69 62.45
C ARG A 413 -9.87 20.16 62.80
#